data_AF-Q4V1Q1-F1
#
_entry.id   AF-Q4V1Q1-F1
#
_cell.length_a   1.000
_cell.length_b   1.000
_cell.length_c   1.000
_cell.angle_alpha   90.00
_cell.angle_beta   90.00
_cell.angle_gamma   90.00
#
_symmetry.space_group_name_H-M   'P 1'
#
loop_
_entity.id
_entity.type
_entity.pdbx_description
1 polymer ?
#
loop_
_entity_poly.entity_id
_entity_poly.type
_entity_poly.pdbx_seq_one_letter_code
_entity_poly.pdbx_strand_id
1 'polypeptide(L)'
;MQGGKMNSIKRLIQVILVSTSFLILSGCYFSKDKLNQPIKEYLKTNYEMQGEFFVIQTDNNWFGGIGHHTYVEIKKPYRAYPFLMIERDTLKISEDDSDDIYLEQFTGAYIEQHPEVVQVMKQIIKKYGLVKYPNEAAPKK
;
A
#
# COMPACT_ATOMS: atom_id res chain seq x y z
N MET A 1 -25.59 47.23 27.30
CA MET A 1 -25.32 46.53 26.02
C MET A 1 -23.93 45.90 26.03
N GLN A 2 -23.74 44.71 26.60
CA GLN A 2 -22.44 43.98 26.58
C GLN A 2 -22.57 42.47 26.25
N GLY A 3 -23.77 41.88 26.32
CA GLY A 3 -23.98 40.43 26.06
C GLY A 3 -23.81 39.98 24.61
N GLY A 4 -24.07 40.85 23.62
CA GLY A 4 -23.95 40.49 22.19
C GLY A 4 -22.51 40.27 21.73
N LYS A 5 -21.55 41.02 22.29
CA LYS A 5 -20.13 40.96 21.93
C LYS A 5 -19.47 39.66 22.42
N MET A 6 -19.83 39.20 23.63
CA MET A 6 -19.34 37.95 24.22
C MET A 6 -19.84 36.70 23.47
N ASN A 7 -21.09 36.71 23.01
CA ASN A 7 -21.66 35.60 22.21
C ASN A 7 -21.02 35.50 20.81
N SER A 8 -20.65 36.63 20.21
CA SER A 8 -19.94 36.69 18.93
C SER A 8 -18.53 36.10 19.03
N ILE A 9 -17.78 36.45 20.10
CA ILE A 9 -16.43 35.92 20.35
C ILE A 9 -16.46 34.40 20.59
N LYS A 10 -17.42 33.89 21.36
CA LYS A 10 -17.58 32.43 21.59
C LYS A 10 -17.86 31.67 20.30
N ARG A 11 -18.70 32.22 19.41
CA ARG A 11 -18.96 31.63 18.08
C ARG A 11 -17.71 31.63 17.21
N LEU A 12 -16.94 32.72 17.20
CA LEU A 12 -15.69 32.79 16.45
C LEU A 12 -14.67 31.74 16.91
N ILE A 13 -14.49 31.59 18.23
CA ILE A 13 -13.59 30.57 18.81
C ILE A 13 -14.05 29.17 18.42
N GLN A 14 -15.36 28.90 18.48
CA GLN A 14 -15.91 27.61 18.08
C GLN A 14 -15.67 27.32 16.58
N VAL A 15 -15.84 28.31 15.71
CA VAL A 15 -15.53 28.19 14.28
C VAL A 15 -14.05 27.89 14.06
N ILE A 16 -13.16 28.59 14.78
CA ILE A 16 -11.70 28.37 14.67
C ILE A 16 -11.33 26.96 15.15
N LEU A 17 -11.87 26.49 16.28
CA LEU A 17 -11.58 25.16 16.80
C LEU A 17 -12.08 24.05 15.86
N VAL A 18 -13.29 24.21 15.32
CA VAL A 18 -13.85 23.24 14.37
C VAL A 18 -13.03 23.24 13.07
N SER A 19 -12.72 24.40 12.51
CA SER A 19 -11.95 24.49 11.26
C SER A 19 -10.52 23.99 11.42
N THR A 20 -9.83 24.32 12.51
CA THR A 20 -8.49 23.78 12.79
C THR A 20 -8.52 22.28 13.03
N SER A 21 -9.54 21.74 13.71
CA SER A 21 -9.70 20.29 13.87
C SER A 21 -9.92 19.58 12.53
N PHE A 22 -10.73 20.14 11.64
CA PHE A 22 -10.93 19.59 10.28
C PHE A 22 -9.64 19.64 9.45
N LEU A 23 -8.87 20.73 9.54
CA LEU A 23 -7.58 20.84 8.84
C LEU A 23 -6.57 19.80 9.34
N ILE A 24 -6.46 19.63 10.66
CA ILE A 24 -5.58 18.63 11.28
C ILE A 24 -6.00 17.21 10.89
N LEU A 25 -7.30 16.91 10.89
CA LEU A 25 -7.82 15.60 10.51
C LEU A 25 -7.68 15.31 9.01
N SER A 26 -7.72 16.33 8.15
CA SER A 26 -7.52 16.17 6.70
C SER A 26 -6.06 15.88 6.31
N GLY A 27 -5.09 16.29 7.13
CA GLY A 27 -3.67 16.00 6.93
C GLY A 27 -3.30 14.52 7.11
N CYS A 28 -4.17 13.71 7.71
CA CYS A 28 -3.95 12.28 7.93
C CYS A 28 -4.32 11.41 6.72
N TYR A 29 -4.83 11.97 5.62
CA TYR A 29 -5.32 11.20 4.48
C TYR A 29 -4.34 11.26 3.29
N PHE A 30 -3.69 10.13 3.01
CA PHE A 30 -2.92 9.94 1.78
C PHE A 30 -3.73 9.14 0.76
N SER A 31 -3.90 9.69 -0.45
CA SER A 31 -4.52 8.95 -1.56
C SER A 31 -3.47 8.10 -2.27
N LYS A 32 -3.70 6.79 -2.31
CA LYS A 32 -2.85 5.83 -3.03
C LYS A 32 -2.72 6.13 -4.53
N ASP A 33 -3.68 6.83 -5.13
CA ASP A 33 -3.65 7.16 -6.55
C ASP A 33 -2.48 8.08 -6.91
N LYS A 34 -1.95 8.83 -5.92
CA LYS A 34 -0.74 9.64 -6.07
C LYS A 34 0.51 8.81 -6.36
N LEU A 35 0.51 7.52 -6.03
CA LEU A 35 1.64 6.61 -6.25
C LEU A 35 1.69 6.05 -7.67
N ASN A 36 0.60 6.11 -8.43
CA ASN A 36 0.55 5.51 -9.76
C ASN A 36 1.57 6.13 -10.73
N GLN A 37 1.67 7.46 -10.77
CA GLN A 37 2.59 8.11 -11.70
C GLN A 37 4.08 7.84 -11.34
N PRO A 38 4.51 8.01 -10.07
CA PRO A 38 5.88 7.68 -9.68
C PRO A 38 6.27 6.22 -9.95
N ILE A 39 5.40 5.26 -9.61
CA ILE A 39 5.66 3.83 -9.85
C ILE A 39 5.77 3.56 -11.35
N LYS A 40 4.89 4.14 -12.17
CA LYS A 40 4.94 4.01 -13.62
C LYS A 40 6.26 4.53 -14.20
N GLU A 41 6.72 5.69 -13.75
CA GLU A 41 7.96 6.31 -14.21
C GLU A 41 9.19 5.51 -13.78
N TYR A 42 9.20 5.00 -12.56
CA TYR A 42 10.25 4.12 -12.03
C TYR A 42 10.36 2.82 -12.82
N LEU A 43 9.26 2.10 -13.00
CA LEU A 43 9.24 0.85 -13.77
C LEU A 43 9.68 1.07 -15.22
N LYS A 44 9.29 2.19 -15.83
CA LYS A 44 9.69 2.54 -17.19
C LYS A 44 11.17 2.90 -17.29
N THR A 45 11.67 3.74 -16.39
CA THR A 45 13.03 4.31 -16.47
C THR A 45 14.08 3.27 -16.11
N ASN A 46 13.82 2.46 -15.08
CA ASN A 46 14.82 1.55 -14.52
C ASN A 46 14.72 0.12 -15.06
N TYR A 47 13.54 -0.28 -15.56
CA TYR A 47 13.29 -1.66 -15.98
C TYR A 47 12.69 -1.77 -17.39
N GLU A 48 12.56 -0.65 -18.11
CA GLU A 48 11.96 -0.57 -19.45
C GLU A 48 10.53 -1.13 -19.53
N MET A 49 9.83 -1.24 -18.38
CA MET A 49 8.51 -1.84 -18.29
C MET A 49 7.40 -0.82 -18.59
N GLN A 50 6.45 -1.21 -19.44
CA GLN A 50 5.28 -0.41 -19.80
C GLN A 50 3.95 -1.12 -19.50
N GLY A 51 4.01 -2.23 -18.76
CA GLY A 51 2.85 -3.06 -18.43
C GLY A 51 1.93 -2.46 -17.36
N GLU A 52 0.76 -3.08 -17.20
CA GLU A 52 -0.16 -2.76 -16.11
C GLU A 52 0.41 -3.20 -14.76
N PHE A 53 0.28 -2.32 -13.77
CA PHE A 53 0.51 -2.63 -12.38
C PHE A 53 -0.65 -2.11 -11.51
N PHE A 54 -0.77 -2.64 -10.31
CA PHE A 54 -1.80 -2.25 -9.35
C PHE A 54 -1.17 -2.07 -7.97
N VAL A 55 -1.41 -0.92 -7.34
CA VAL A 55 -1.06 -0.74 -5.93
C VAL A 55 -2.05 -1.54 -5.07
N ILE A 56 -1.58 -2.65 -4.50
CA ILE A 56 -2.39 -3.55 -3.66
C ILE A 56 -2.60 -2.90 -2.30
N GLN A 57 -1.50 -2.45 -1.71
CA GLN A 57 -1.46 -1.92 -0.36
C GLN A 57 -0.41 -0.84 -0.28
N THR A 58 -0.74 0.24 0.42
CA THR A 58 0.24 1.22 0.89
C THR A 58 -0.11 1.58 2.31
N ASP A 59 0.88 1.80 3.14
CA ASP A 59 0.65 2.36 4.46
C ASP A 59 0.29 3.86 4.38
N ASN A 60 -0.36 4.33 5.44
CA ASN A 60 -0.72 5.73 5.63
C ASN A 60 -0.27 6.17 7.04
N ASN A 61 0.97 5.85 7.40
CA ASN A 61 1.50 6.15 8.72
C ASN A 61 2.26 7.48 8.73
N TRP A 62 1.54 8.60 8.66
CA TRP A 62 2.12 9.95 8.66
C TRP A 62 3.04 10.23 9.85
N PHE A 63 2.73 9.69 11.03
CA PHE A 63 3.42 10.01 12.29
C PHE A 63 4.58 9.07 12.66
N GLY A 64 4.84 8.01 11.88
CA GLY A 64 5.75 6.94 12.32
C GLY A 64 6.60 6.27 11.25
N GLY A 65 6.75 6.84 10.05
CA GLY A 65 7.51 6.19 8.97
C GLY A 65 8.31 7.15 8.09
N ILE A 66 9.46 6.67 7.60
CA ILE A 66 10.40 7.37 6.70
C ILE A 66 9.77 7.55 5.29
N GLY A 67 8.91 6.63 4.88
CA GLY A 67 8.22 6.66 3.59
C GLY A 67 6.89 5.91 3.61
N HIS A 68 6.33 5.72 2.42
CA HIS A 68 5.23 4.82 2.14
C HIS A 68 5.77 3.41 1.85
N HIS A 69 5.25 2.44 2.60
CA HIS A 69 5.53 1.03 2.42
C HIS A 69 4.48 0.46 1.47
N THR A 70 4.85 0.24 0.21
CA THR A 70 3.89 -0.04 -0.86
C THR A 70 4.13 -1.41 -1.49
N TYR A 71 3.09 -2.25 -1.56
CA TYR A 71 3.10 -3.48 -2.34
C TYR A 71 2.39 -3.27 -3.67
N VAL A 72 3.04 -3.68 -4.75
CA VAL A 72 2.56 -3.53 -6.12
C VAL A 72 2.38 -4.90 -6.75
N GLU A 73 1.28 -5.10 -7.47
CA GLU A 73 1.14 -6.23 -8.38
C GLU A 73 1.58 -5.81 -9.78
N ILE A 74 2.54 -6.53 -10.37
CA ILE A 74 2.90 -6.41 -11.78
C ILE A 74 2.40 -7.66 -12.49
N LYS A 75 1.62 -7.51 -13.57
CA LYS A 75 1.00 -8.65 -14.26
C LYS A 75 1.83 -9.23 -15.40
N LYS A 76 2.74 -8.44 -15.99
CA LYS A 76 3.49 -8.80 -17.19
C LYS A 76 4.95 -8.37 -17.10
N PRO A 77 5.88 -9.10 -17.74
CA PRO A 77 5.67 -10.37 -18.46
C PRO A 77 5.27 -11.55 -17.57
N TYR A 78 5.70 -11.54 -16.31
CA TYR A 78 5.34 -12.54 -15.30
C TYR A 78 4.74 -11.87 -14.08
N ARG A 79 3.85 -12.58 -13.38
CA ARG A 79 3.18 -12.00 -12.22
C ARG A 79 4.16 -11.86 -11.05
N ALA A 80 4.26 -10.66 -10.49
CA ALA A 80 5.18 -10.33 -9.41
C ALA A 80 4.50 -9.41 -8.38
N TYR A 81 5.03 -9.43 -7.15
CA TYR A 81 4.47 -8.69 -6.01
C TYR A 81 5.52 -7.88 -5.24
N PRO A 82 6.32 -7.03 -5.90
CA PRO A 82 7.40 -6.30 -5.25
C PRO A 82 6.90 -5.35 -4.15
N PHE A 83 7.69 -5.28 -3.09
CA PHE A 83 7.69 -4.20 -2.12
C PHE A 83 8.49 -2.99 -2.64
N LEU A 84 7.92 -1.80 -2.47
CA LEU A 84 8.56 -0.53 -2.78
C LEU A 84 8.56 0.37 -1.54
N MET A 85 9.74 0.87 -1.18
CA MET A 85 9.89 1.98 -0.24
C MET A 85 9.81 3.29 -1.02
N ILE A 86 8.81 4.12 -0.72
CA ILE A 86 8.56 5.37 -1.45
C ILE A 86 8.69 6.55 -0.49
N GLU A 87 9.60 7.49 -0.74
CA GLU A 87 9.76 8.69 0.08
C GLU A 87 8.44 9.47 0.20
N ARG A 88 8.11 9.92 1.41
CA ARG A 88 6.81 10.51 1.73
C ARG A 88 6.52 11.80 0.96
N ASP A 89 7.50 12.70 0.91
CA ASP A 89 7.28 14.05 0.39
C ASP A 89 7.55 14.15 -1.12
N THR A 90 8.56 13.43 -1.59
CA THR A 90 9.01 13.49 -3.00
C THR A 90 8.33 12.42 -3.86
N LEU A 91 7.77 11.39 -3.23
CA LEU A 91 7.26 10.17 -3.87
C LEU A 91 8.31 9.42 -4.72
N LYS A 92 9.61 9.67 -4.47
CA LYS A 92 10.70 8.92 -5.10
C LYS A 92 10.78 7.53 -4.49
N ILE A 93 11.03 6.54 -5.33
CA ILE A 93 11.25 5.16 -4.89
C ILE A 93 12.73 5.02 -4.49
N SER A 94 12.97 4.48 -3.29
CA SER A 94 14.31 4.13 -2.81
C SER A 94 14.68 2.77 -3.36
N GLU A 95 15.62 2.72 -4.31
CA GLU A 95 16.07 1.46 -4.93
C GLU A 95 16.72 0.52 -3.92
N ASP A 96 17.51 1.06 -2.99
CA ASP A 96 18.23 0.26 -1.98
C ASP A 96 17.29 -0.35 -0.93
N ASP A 97 16.12 0.26 -0.71
CA ASP A 97 15.13 -0.18 0.27
C ASP A 97 13.92 -0.87 -0.38
N SER A 98 13.94 -1.10 -1.69
CA SER A 98 12.86 -1.76 -2.45
C SER A 98 13.31 -3.12 -2.97
N ASP A 99 12.34 -3.97 -3.30
CA ASP A 99 12.64 -5.22 -3.99
C ASP A 99 13.13 -4.97 -5.42
N ASP A 100 14.04 -5.81 -5.89
CA ASP A 100 14.44 -5.85 -7.31
C ASP A 100 13.31 -6.42 -8.16
N ILE A 101 12.85 -5.64 -9.14
CA ILE A 101 11.67 -5.98 -9.94
C ILE A 101 11.94 -7.21 -10.83
N TYR A 102 13.14 -7.37 -11.37
CA TYR A 102 13.46 -8.50 -12.22
C TYR A 102 13.59 -9.80 -11.41
N LEU A 103 14.12 -9.73 -10.19
CA LEU A 103 14.17 -10.89 -9.29
C LEU A 103 12.77 -11.36 -8.89
N GLU A 104 11.87 -10.43 -8.60
CA GLU A 104 10.47 -10.74 -8.30
C GLU A 104 9.75 -11.35 -9.52
N GLN A 105 9.98 -10.83 -10.73
CA GLN A 105 9.45 -11.42 -11.96
C GLN A 105 10.07 -12.77 -12.29
N PHE A 106 11.36 -12.97 -12.01
CA PHE A 106 12.01 -14.26 -12.17
C PHE A 106 11.36 -15.31 -11.26
N THR A 107 11.08 -14.95 -10.00
CA THR A 107 10.36 -15.81 -9.06
C THR A 107 8.95 -16.15 -9.59
N GLY A 108 8.23 -15.16 -10.10
CA GLY A 108 6.94 -15.37 -10.78
C GLY A 108 7.04 -16.33 -11.97
N ALA A 109 8.00 -16.10 -12.86
CA ALA A 109 8.25 -16.93 -14.04
C ALA A 109 8.57 -18.39 -13.65
N TYR A 110 9.41 -18.55 -12.64
CA TYR A 110 9.79 -19.87 -12.14
C TYR A 110 8.58 -20.64 -11.60
N ILE A 111 7.74 -20.00 -10.78
CA ILE A 111 6.52 -20.65 -10.26
C ILE A 111 5.55 -21.01 -11.38
N GLU A 112 5.39 -20.15 -12.40
CA GLU A 112 4.53 -20.43 -13.55
C GLU A 112 5.02 -21.61 -14.39
N GLN A 113 6.34 -21.79 -14.52
CA GLN A 113 6.96 -22.87 -15.30
C GLN A 113 7.12 -24.18 -14.50
N HIS A 114 7.17 -24.10 -13.17
CA HIS A 114 7.45 -25.21 -12.26
C HIS A 114 6.30 -25.45 -11.26
N PRO A 115 5.16 -26.01 -11.71
CA PRO A 115 3.98 -26.22 -10.85
C PRO A 115 4.23 -27.16 -9.66
N GLU A 116 5.29 -27.98 -9.69
CA GLU A 116 5.76 -28.80 -8.58
C GLU A 116 6.10 -27.97 -7.33
N VAL A 117 6.57 -26.73 -7.51
CA VAL A 117 6.85 -25.80 -6.38
C VAL A 117 5.58 -25.60 -5.55
N VAL A 118 4.44 -25.36 -6.21
CA VAL A 118 3.14 -25.18 -5.55
C VAL A 118 2.72 -26.45 -4.81
N GLN A 119 3.02 -27.64 -5.37
CA GLN A 119 2.72 -28.90 -4.69
C GLN A 119 3.53 -29.07 -3.41
N VAL A 120 4.83 -28.77 -3.46
CA VAL A 120 5.72 -28.80 -2.28
C VAL A 120 5.25 -27.80 -1.22
N MET A 121 4.91 -26.58 -1.61
CA MET A 121 4.37 -25.58 -0.68
C MET A 121 3.10 -26.08 0.02
N LYS A 122 2.15 -26.68 -0.71
CA LYS A 122 0.93 -27.27 -0.12
C LYS A 122 1.25 -28.36 0.90
N GLN A 123 2.23 -29.21 0.62
CA GLN A 123 2.68 -30.25 1.56
C GLN A 123 3.26 -29.65 2.84
N ILE A 124 4.09 -28.61 2.72
CA ILE A 124 4.68 -27.90 3.87
C ILE A 124 3.59 -27.24 4.72
N ILE A 125 2.66 -26.51 4.09
CA ILE A 125 1.52 -25.86 4.77
C ILE A 125 0.72 -26.90 5.55
N LYS A 126 0.43 -28.05 4.94
CA LYS A 126 -0.29 -29.15 5.59
C LYS A 126 0.50 -29.75 6.76
N LYS A 127 1.80 -30.01 6.57
CA LYS A 127 2.65 -30.64 7.58
C LYS A 127 2.76 -29.80 8.86
N TYR A 128 2.86 -28.47 8.73
CA TYR A 128 3.05 -27.58 9.87
C TYR A 128 1.79 -26.84 10.30
N GLY A 129 0.65 -27.06 9.62
CA GLY A 129 -0.61 -26.39 9.95
C GLY A 129 -0.55 -24.87 9.81
N LEU A 130 0.23 -24.36 8.85
CA LEU A 130 0.49 -22.92 8.68
C LEU A 130 -0.76 -22.12 8.31
N VAL A 131 -1.72 -22.77 7.66
CA VAL A 131 -3.01 -22.18 7.26
C VAL A 131 -4.11 -23.09 7.75
N LYS A 132 -5.06 -22.52 8.51
CA LYS A 132 -6.34 -23.17 8.79
C LYS A 132 -7.24 -22.93 7.58
N TYR A 133 -7.32 -23.91 6.68
CA TYR A 133 -8.37 -23.88 5.67
C TYR A 133 -9.70 -23.97 6.40
N PRO A 134 -10.64 -23.02 6.19
CA PRO A 134 -11.99 -23.20 6.71
C PRO A 134 -12.50 -24.53 6.16
N ASN A 135 -12.85 -25.46 7.04
CA ASN A 135 -13.48 -26.71 6.63
C ASN A 135 -14.68 -26.36 5.75
N GLU A 136 -14.73 -26.90 4.54
CA GLU A 136 -15.88 -26.76 3.66
C GLU A 136 -17.15 -27.12 4.46
N ALA A 137 -18.05 -26.13 4.56
CA ALA A 137 -19.39 -26.22 5.10
C ALA A 137 -19.56 -27.03 6.40
N ALA A 138 -19.38 -26.38 7.56
CA ALA A 138 -20.28 -26.69 8.66
C ALA A 138 -21.71 -26.33 8.18
N PRO A 139 -22.67 -27.27 8.12
CA PRO A 139 -24.03 -26.93 7.77
C PRO A 139 -24.52 -25.89 8.78
N LYS A 140 -25.08 -24.79 8.26
CA LYS A 140 -25.76 -23.78 9.10
C LYS A 140 -26.82 -24.52 9.92
N LYS A 141 -26.72 -24.43 11.25
CA LYS A 141 -27.80 -24.80 12.16
C LYS A 141 -28.91 -23.76 12.07
#